data_AF-A0A3M7BH60-F1
#
_entry.id   AF-A0A3M7BH60-F1
#
_cell.length_a   1.000
_cell.length_b   1.000
_cell.length_c   1.000
_cell.angle_alpha   90.00
_cell.angle_beta   90.00
_cell.angle_gamma   90.00
#
_symmetry.space_group_name_H-M   'P 1'
#
loop_
_entity.id
_entity.type
_entity.pdbx_description
1 polymer ?
#
loop_
_entity_poly.entity_id
_entity_poly.type
_entity_poly.pdbx_seq_one_letter_code
_entity_poly.pdbx_strand_id
1 'polypeptide(L)'
;MESVAKPHPSKEGYYSLSGSKTWITNSPIADVFLVWAKLHETGKIRGFLVERSQCPPGTLETPKLPHKSGLRASITGMIQMDEVPVAKEMMLPNVEGLKGPFSCLNSARYGIAWGTMGALEDCIARTREYALERRQFKNNPIAKYQLVQKKLADATTDAAYGILAAYQVGRLKDEGKAAPEMISMIKRQNCDRALINSRVLQEVFGGNAVSDEYHIGRHVANLFVTQTYEGQSDIHSLILGRAITGIQAFV
;
A
#
# COMPACT_ATOMS: atom_id res chain seq x y z
N MET A 1 16.38 10.73 -9.45
CA MET A 1 16.70 12.16 -9.25
C MET A 1 15.79 12.70 -8.17
N GLU A 2 16.31 13.41 -7.16
CA GLU A 2 15.47 14.04 -6.13
C GLU A 2 14.51 15.05 -6.79
N SER A 3 13.25 15.11 -6.35
CA SER A 3 12.30 16.09 -6.88
C SER A 3 12.45 17.42 -6.16
N VAL A 4 12.71 18.49 -6.91
CA VAL A 4 13.00 19.83 -6.40
C VAL A 4 12.02 20.83 -7.01
N ALA A 5 11.61 21.82 -6.22
CA ALA A 5 10.84 22.97 -6.66
C ALA A 5 11.70 24.24 -6.50
N LYS A 6 11.88 25.01 -7.57
CA LYS A 6 12.61 26.28 -7.59
C LYS A 6 11.66 27.41 -8.00
N PRO A 7 11.89 28.68 -7.62
CA PRO A 7 11.19 29.79 -8.24
C PRO A 7 11.31 29.71 -9.77
N HIS A 8 10.21 29.93 -10.49
CA HIS A 8 10.22 29.87 -11.95
C HIS A 8 11.10 31.01 -12.51
N PRO A 9 12.00 30.74 -13.48
CA PRO A 9 13.02 31.72 -13.90
C PRO A 9 12.45 32.99 -14.53
N SER A 10 11.27 32.90 -15.16
CA SER A 10 10.67 34.01 -15.93
C SER A 10 9.22 34.33 -15.56
N LYS A 11 8.61 33.59 -14.63
CA LYS A 11 7.18 33.72 -14.32
C LYS A 11 6.99 33.98 -12.83
N GLU A 12 6.72 35.23 -12.49
CA GLU A 12 6.53 35.64 -11.10
C GLU A 12 5.33 34.90 -10.49
N GLY A 13 5.45 34.48 -9.22
CA GLY A 13 4.40 33.73 -8.53
C GLY A 13 4.29 32.26 -8.92
N TYR A 14 5.25 31.70 -9.66
CA TYR A 14 5.30 30.28 -10.03
C TYR A 14 6.55 29.59 -9.50
N TYR A 15 6.45 28.27 -9.34
CA TYR A 15 7.55 27.36 -9.15
C TYR A 15 7.80 26.54 -10.43
N SER A 16 9.03 26.12 -10.64
CA SER A 16 9.45 25.14 -11.64
C SER A 16 9.83 23.84 -10.90
N LEU A 17 9.10 22.77 -11.18
CA LEU A 17 9.30 21.44 -10.57
C LEU A 17 10.09 20.54 -11.51
N SER A 18 11.18 19.96 -11.02
CA SER A 18 11.98 18.99 -11.76
C SER A 18 12.26 17.74 -10.93
N GLY A 19 12.38 16.60 -11.60
CA GLY A 19 12.78 15.32 -11.02
C GLY A 19 11.84 14.18 -11.38
N SER A 20 11.98 13.05 -10.69
CA SER A 20 11.18 11.85 -11.00
C SER A 20 10.62 11.17 -9.77
N LYS A 21 9.38 10.67 -9.89
CA LYS A 21 8.73 9.76 -8.96
C LYS A 21 8.44 8.44 -9.67
N THR A 22 8.55 7.34 -8.95
CA THR A 22 8.31 5.99 -9.47
C THR A 22 7.34 5.24 -8.57
N TRP A 23 6.75 4.15 -9.08
CA TRP A 23 5.74 3.35 -8.40
C TRP A 23 4.49 4.13 -7.99
N ILE A 24 4.04 5.06 -8.83
CA ILE A 24 2.89 5.91 -8.55
C ILE A 24 1.63 5.29 -9.14
N THR A 25 0.75 4.82 -8.27
CA THR A 25 -0.58 4.34 -8.64
C THR A 25 -1.35 5.44 -9.36
N ASN A 26 -2.03 5.08 -10.44
CA ASN A 26 -2.85 5.95 -11.29
C ASN A 26 -2.10 6.99 -12.12
N SER A 27 -0.78 7.20 -11.95
CA SER A 27 -0.09 8.29 -12.66
C SER A 27 -0.27 8.30 -14.18
N PRO A 28 -0.36 7.17 -14.91
CA PRO A 28 -0.54 7.22 -16.36
C PRO A 28 -1.90 7.73 -16.83
N ILE A 29 -2.90 7.77 -15.95
CA ILE A 29 -4.28 8.19 -16.25
C ILE A 29 -4.78 9.30 -15.32
N ALA A 30 -3.94 9.82 -14.43
CA ALA A 30 -4.34 10.85 -13.47
C ALA A 30 -4.43 12.22 -14.16
N ASP A 31 -5.46 12.98 -13.81
CA ASP A 31 -5.62 14.40 -14.20
C ASP A 31 -4.92 15.35 -13.22
N VAL A 32 -4.86 14.95 -11.94
CA VAL A 32 -4.28 15.74 -10.85
C VAL A 32 -3.24 14.91 -10.12
N PHE A 33 -2.10 15.54 -9.80
CA PHE A 33 -1.00 14.94 -9.05
C PHE A 33 -0.71 15.75 -7.81
N LEU A 34 -0.73 15.09 -6.64
CA LEU A 34 -0.14 15.66 -5.43
C LEU A 34 1.34 15.27 -5.37
N VAL A 35 2.21 16.21 -5.73
CA VAL A 35 3.67 16.00 -5.77
C VAL A 35 4.32 16.59 -4.52
N TRP A 36 5.08 15.75 -3.80
CA TRP A 36 5.96 16.20 -2.73
C TRP A 36 7.37 16.46 -3.29
N ALA A 37 7.81 17.71 -3.26
CA ALA A 37 9.11 18.15 -3.77
C ALA A 37 9.84 19.02 -2.73
N LYS A 38 11.17 18.98 -2.75
CA LYS A 38 12.02 19.78 -1.89
C LYS A 38 12.10 21.20 -2.43
N LEU A 39 11.72 22.17 -1.62
CA LEU A 39 11.83 23.58 -1.99
C LEU A 39 13.30 24.01 -1.95
N HIS A 40 13.83 24.49 -3.06
CA HIS A 40 15.24 24.85 -3.19
C HIS A 40 15.68 25.91 -2.17
N GLU A 41 14.83 26.90 -1.91
CA GLU A 41 15.14 28.04 -1.03
C GLU A 41 15.26 27.65 0.45
N THR A 42 14.50 26.64 0.89
CA THR A 42 14.40 26.28 2.32
C THR A 42 14.91 24.88 2.64
N GLY A 43 15.12 24.04 1.63
CA GLY A 43 15.41 22.62 1.79
C GLY A 43 14.25 21.79 2.35
N LYS A 44 13.09 22.39 2.66
CA LYS A 44 11.93 21.70 3.21
C LYS A 44 11.08 21.07 2.11
N ILE A 45 10.46 19.93 2.40
CA ILE A 45 9.50 19.28 1.50
C ILE A 45 8.17 20.04 1.55
N ARG A 46 7.57 20.31 0.38
CA ARG A 46 6.25 20.93 0.22
C ARG A 46 5.40 20.09 -0.76
N GLY A 47 4.08 20.18 -0.61
CA GLY A 47 3.11 19.51 -1.48
C GLY A 47 2.60 20.47 -2.54
N PHE A 48 2.60 20.05 -3.79
CA PHE A 48 2.15 20.81 -4.95
C PHE A 48 1.05 20.04 -5.68
N LEU A 49 -0.04 20.71 -6.01
CA LEU A 49 -1.03 20.20 -6.95
C LEU A 49 -0.59 20.54 -8.37
N VAL A 50 -0.41 19.50 -9.18
CA VAL A 50 -0.08 19.62 -10.60
C VAL A 50 -1.28 19.11 -11.38
N GLU A 51 -1.80 19.92 -12.30
CA GLU A 51 -2.90 19.54 -13.19
C GLU A 51 -2.33 19.21 -14.57
N ARG A 52 -2.60 18.00 -15.05
CA ARG A 52 -2.07 17.51 -16.34
C ARG A 52 -2.37 18.46 -17.49
N SER A 53 -3.61 18.95 -17.54
CA SER A 53 -4.11 19.83 -18.60
C SER A 53 -3.42 21.19 -18.64
N GLN A 54 -2.78 21.60 -17.55
CA GLN A 54 -2.07 22.88 -17.43
C GLN A 54 -0.57 22.77 -17.68
N CYS A 55 -0.02 21.55 -17.78
CA CYS A 55 1.40 21.34 -18.04
C CYS A 55 1.73 21.59 -19.52
N PRO A 56 2.73 22.44 -19.84
CA PRO A 56 3.20 22.58 -21.21
C PRO A 56 3.66 21.24 -21.80
N PRO A 57 3.46 20.99 -23.10
CA PRO A 57 3.92 19.77 -23.76
C PRO A 57 5.40 19.48 -23.48
N GLY A 58 5.73 18.24 -23.13
CA GLY A 58 7.10 17.79 -22.84
C GLY A 58 7.58 18.04 -21.40
N THR A 59 6.86 18.81 -20.58
CA THR A 59 7.28 19.09 -19.19
C THR A 59 6.83 18.01 -18.20
N LEU A 60 5.71 17.34 -18.45
CA LEU A 60 5.15 16.29 -17.60
C LEU A 60 4.93 15.01 -18.41
N GLU A 61 5.66 13.96 -18.05
CA GLU A 61 5.51 12.63 -18.65
C GLU A 61 5.13 11.59 -17.59
N THR A 62 4.20 10.70 -17.94
CA THR A 62 3.68 9.68 -17.00
C THR A 62 3.73 8.27 -17.58
N PRO A 63 4.92 7.74 -17.89
CA PRO A 63 5.04 6.42 -18.49
C PRO A 63 4.54 5.34 -17.54
N LYS A 64 3.81 4.36 -18.10
CA LYS A 64 3.33 3.17 -17.39
C LYS A 64 4.50 2.24 -17.09
N LEU A 65 4.49 1.64 -15.90
CA LEU A 65 5.36 0.52 -15.54
C LEU A 65 4.72 -0.80 -16.00
N PRO A 66 5.32 -1.53 -16.95
CA PRO A 66 4.77 -2.79 -17.44
C PRO A 66 5.13 -3.98 -16.54
N HIS A 67 4.57 -5.15 -16.84
CA HIS A 67 5.00 -6.45 -16.30
C HIS A 67 4.97 -6.63 -14.76
N LYS A 68 4.06 -5.94 -14.07
CA LYS A 68 3.83 -6.18 -12.63
C LYS A 68 3.33 -7.61 -12.37
N SER A 69 3.86 -8.25 -11.33
CA SER A 69 3.40 -9.56 -10.84
C SER A 69 2.18 -9.46 -9.92
N GLY A 70 2.06 -8.38 -9.14
CA GLY A 70 0.93 -8.10 -8.25
C GLY A 70 0.26 -6.76 -8.56
N LEU A 71 -0.97 -6.60 -8.07
CA LEU A 71 -1.85 -5.45 -8.34
C LEU A 71 -1.98 -5.15 -9.84
N ARG A 72 -2.12 -6.17 -10.67
CA ARG A 72 -2.10 -6.08 -12.14
C ARG A 72 -3.26 -5.26 -12.72
N ALA A 73 -4.42 -5.30 -12.06
CA ALA A 73 -5.58 -4.48 -12.41
C ALA A 73 -5.39 -2.99 -12.07
N SER A 74 -4.43 -2.65 -11.22
CA SER A 74 -4.08 -1.27 -10.89
C SER A 74 -3.00 -0.77 -11.85
N ILE A 75 -3.28 0.34 -12.53
CA ILE A 75 -2.28 1.00 -13.36
C ILE A 75 -1.28 1.74 -12.47
N THR A 76 0.00 1.55 -12.74
CA THR A 76 1.08 2.17 -11.98
C THR A 76 2.11 2.69 -12.97
N GLY A 77 2.66 3.87 -12.70
CA GLY A 77 3.62 4.50 -13.57
C GLY A 77 4.64 5.33 -12.81
N MET A 78 5.23 6.24 -13.57
CA MET A 78 6.12 7.27 -13.06
C MET A 78 5.44 8.64 -13.18
N ILE A 79 6.04 9.62 -12.51
CA ILE A 79 5.82 11.05 -12.77
C ILE A 79 7.20 11.61 -13.09
N GLN A 80 7.42 12.02 -14.32
CA GLN A 80 8.65 12.66 -14.77
C GLN A 80 8.34 14.13 -14.99
N MET A 81 9.07 15.00 -14.31
CA MET A 81 8.89 16.44 -14.35
C MET A 81 10.17 17.07 -14.86
N ASP A 82 10.06 17.80 -15.97
CA ASP A 82 11.09 18.64 -16.53
C ASP A 82 10.59 20.08 -16.52
N GLU A 83 11.03 20.82 -15.51
CA GLU A 83 10.72 22.23 -15.30
C GLU A 83 9.21 22.56 -15.36
N VAL A 84 8.37 21.70 -14.77
CA VAL A 84 6.90 21.88 -14.76
C VAL A 84 6.53 23.17 -14.04
N PRO A 85 5.90 24.15 -14.70
CA PRO A 85 5.46 25.38 -14.07
C PRO A 85 4.21 25.13 -13.21
N VAL A 86 4.27 25.49 -11.93
CA VAL A 86 3.16 25.34 -10.97
C VAL A 86 2.94 26.66 -10.24
N ALA A 87 1.72 27.17 -10.23
CA ALA A 87 1.40 28.43 -9.53
C ALA A 87 1.64 28.29 -8.03
N LYS A 88 2.11 29.36 -7.37
CA LYS A 88 2.37 29.37 -5.92
C LYS A 88 1.14 29.01 -5.08
N GLU A 89 -0.05 29.37 -5.56
CA GLU A 89 -1.34 29.03 -4.95
C GLU A 89 -1.67 27.53 -4.97
N MET A 90 -1.09 26.77 -5.90
CA MET A 90 -1.24 25.31 -5.98
C MET A 90 -0.32 24.56 -5.02
N MET A 91 0.51 25.29 -4.25
CA MET A 91 1.28 24.72 -3.14
C MET A 91 0.43 24.67 -1.87
N LEU A 92 0.36 23.51 -1.22
CA LEU A 92 -0.37 23.37 0.03
C LEU A 92 0.18 24.35 1.09
N PRO A 93 -0.65 25.27 1.63
CA PRO A 93 -0.16 26.42 2.39
C PRO A 93 0.33 26.04 3.80
N ASN A 94 -0.35 25.10 4.44
CA ASN A 94 -0.24 24.86 5.89
C ASN A 94 0.54 23.58 6.25
N VAL A 95 1.31 23.03 5.30
CA VAL A 95 2.04 21.78 5.50
C VAL A 95 3.44 21.85 4.92
N GLU A 96 4.41 21.45 5.73
CA GLU A 96 5.82 21.39 5.39
C GLU A 96 6.50 20.14 5.98
N GLY A 97 7.62 19.75 5.37
CA GLY A 97 8.38 18.58 5.77
C GLY A 97 7.64 17.26 5.55
N LEU A 98 8.05 16.24 6.29
CA LEU A 98 7.49 14.89 6.17
C LEU A 98 6.11 14.73 6.83
N LYS A 99 5.65 15.71 7.61
CA LYS A 99 4.36 15.65 8.31
C LYS A 99 3.19 15.47 7.32
N GLY A 100 3.24 16.18 6.19
CA GLY A 100 2.21 16.12 5.15
C GLY A 100 2.08 14.76 4.49
N PRO A 101 3.13 14.22 3.84
CA PRO A 101 3.02 12.90 3.24
C PRO A 101 2.69 11.84 4.31
N PHE A 102 3.29 11.90 5.51
CA PHE A 102 3.04 10.90 6.54
C PHE A 102 1.61 10.91 7.09
N SER A 103 0.92 12.06 7.14
CA SER A 103 -0.50 12.07 7.53
C SER A 103 -1.38 11.37 6.50
N CYS A 104 -1.13 11.59 5.19
CA CYS A 104 -1.79 10.87 4.11
C CYS A 104 -1.54 9.35 4.20
N LEU A 105 -0.26 8.95 4.36
CA LEU A 105 0.11 7.53 4.46
C LEU A 105 -0.56 6.86 5.66
N ASN A 106 -0.67 7.53 6.81
CA ASN A 106 -1.34 6.95 7.98
C ASN A 106 -2.83 6.64 7.70
N SER A 107 -3.52 7.51 6.97
CA SER A 107 -4.90 7.24 6.56
C SER A 107 -4.98 6.06 5.57
N ALA A 108 -4.04 5.98 4.62
CA ALA A 108 -3.98 4.88 3.66
C ALA A 108 -3.68 3.53 4.35
N ARG A 109 -2.68 3.50 5.23
CA ARG A 109 -2.27 2.32 6.03
C ARG A 109 -3.41 1.76 6.86
N TYR A 110 -4.22 2.62 7.46
CA TYR A 110 -5.42 2.20 8.19
C TYR A 110 -6.39 1.43 7.28
N GLY A 111 -6.68 1.94 6.08
CA GLY A 111 -7.52 1.25 5.10
C GLY A 111 -6.91 -0.08 4.61
N ILE A 112 -5.59 -0.12 4.43
CA ILE A 112 -4.87 -1.35 4.03
C ILE A 112 -4.99 -2.44 5.09
N ALA A 113 -4.93 -2.08 6.37
CA ALA A 113 -5.08 -3.04 7.48
C ALA A 113 -6.44 -3.75 7.45
N TRP A 114 -7.50 -3.05 7.02
CA TRP A 114 -8.81 -3.65 6.78
C TRP A 114 -8.84 -4.49 5.49
N GLY A 115 -8.40 -3.91 4.36
CA GLY A 115 -8.50 -4.56 3.06
C GLY A 115 -7.72 -5.88 2.96
N THR A 116 -6.59 -6.00 3.64
CA THR A 116 -5.80 -7.24 3.67
C THR A 116 -6.50 -8.39 4.41
N MET A 117 -7.30 -8.09 5.42
CA MET A 117 -8.14 -9.10 6.08
C MET A 117 -9.28 -9.56 5.18
N GLY A 118 -9.92 -8.65 4.43
CA GLY A 118 -10.92 -9.05 3.44
C GLY A 118 -10.37 -9.98 2.34
N ALA A 119 -9.12 -9.75 1.90
CA ALA A 119 -8.45 -10.68 0.99
C ALA A 119 -8.18 -12.04 1.64
N LEU A 120 -7.78 -12.07 2.92
CA LEU A 120 -7.60 -13.32 3.66
C LEU A 120 -8.94 -14.06 3.86
N GLU A 121 -10.03 -13.36 4.14
CA GLU A 121 -11.38 -13.95 4.23
C GLU A 121 -11.82 -14.61 2.92
N ASP A 122 -11.59 -13.98 1.76
CA ASP A 122 -11.86 -14.60 0.46
C ASP A 122 -10.98 -15.83 0.22
N CYS A 123 -9.69 -15.77 0.60
CA CYS A 123 -8.80 -16.95 0.57
C CYS A 123 -9.38 -18.09 1.42
N ILE A 124 -9.83 -17.82 2.64
CA ILE A 124 -10.42 -18.81 3.56
C ILE A 124 -11.69 -19.41 2.95
N ALA A 125 -12.59 -18.57 2.43
CA ALA A 125 -13.86 -19.01 1.84
C ALA A 125 -13.62 -19.97 0.65
N ARG A 126 -12.73 -19.58 -0.27
CA ARG A 126 -12.36 -20.39 -1.44
C ARG A 126 -11.70 -21.69 -1.04
N THR A 127 -10.76 -21.66 -0.10
CA THR A 127 -10.08 -22.88 0.36
C THR A 127 -11.07 -23.83 1.03
N ARG A 128 -12.01 -23.31 1.83
CA ARG A 128 -13.05 -24.11 2.47
C ARG A 128 -13.93 -24.79 1.44
N GLU A 129 -14.45 -24.05 0.47
CA GLU A 129 -15.29 -24.58 -0.62
C GLU A 129 -14.54 -25.68 -1.38
N TYR A 130 -13.35 -25.38 -1.88
CA TYR A 130 -12.51 -26.34 -2.60
C TYR A 130 -12.22 -27.59 -1.77
N ALA A 131 -11.95 -27.42 -0.47
CA ALA A 131 -11.63 -28.54 0.40
C ALA A 131 -12.81 -29.46 0.69
N LEU A 132 -14.04 -28.92 0.71
CA LEU A 132 -15.26 -29.68 0.90
C LEU A 132 -15.67 -30.46 -0.36
N GLU A 133 -15.36 -29.94 -1.54
CA GLU A 133 -15.72 -30.54 -2.83
C GLU A 133 -14.66 -31.54 -3.31
N ARG A 134 -13.37 -31.16 -3.27
CA ARG A 134 -12.28 -31.97 -3.80
C ARG A 134 -12.15 -33.29 -3.04
N ARG A 135 -12.18 -34.40 -3.77
CA ARG A 135 -12.06 -35.76 -3.23
C ARG A 135 -10.66 -36.35 -3.45
N GLN A 136 -10.06 -36.92 -2.40
CA GLN A 136 -8.80 -37.67 -2.44
C GLN A 136 -8.81 -38.80 -1.41
N PHE A 137 -8.02 -39.85 -1.68
CA PHE A 137 -7.86 -41.08 -0.88
C PHE A 137 -9.18 -41.67 -0.36
N LYS A 138 -9.65 -42.74 -1.02
CA LYS A 138 -10.94 -43.39 -0.71
C LYS A 138 -12.14 -42.43 -0.82
N ASN A 139 -12.11 -41.55 -1.84
CA ASN A 139 -13.18 -40.61 -2.15
C ASN A 139 -13.61 -39.71 -0.96
N ASN A 140 -12.68 -39.31 -0.08
CA ASN A 140 -12.98 -38.40 1.02
C ASN A 140 -12.79 -36.94 0.61
N PRO A 141 -13.62 -35.98 1.11
CA PRO A 141 -13.27 -34.56 1.06
C PRO A 141 -11.88 -34.33 1.63
N ILE A 142 -11.07 -33.48 1.00
CA ILE A 142 -9.77 -33.12 1.59
C ILE A 142 -9.93 -32.33 2.90
N ALA A 143 -11.07 -31.67 3.13
CA ALA A 143 -11.44 -31.06 4.40
C ALA A 143 -11.51 -32.06 5.58
N LYS A 144 -11.55 -33.37 5.33
CA LYS A 144 -11.49 -34.40 6.38
C LYS A 144 -10.11 -34.49 7.05
N TYR A 145 -9.05 -34.10 6.36
CA TYR A 145 -7.68 -34.30 6.85
C TYR A 145 -7.26 -33.20 7.83
N GLN A 146 -6.65 -33.60 8.96
CA GLN A 146 -6.27 -32.72 10.06
C GLN A 146 -5.43 -31.51 9.60
N LEU A 147 -4.47 -31.72 8.70
CA LEU A 147 -3.60 -30.66 8.21
C LEU A 147 -4.35 -29.61 7.38
N VAL A 148 -5.43 -29.97 6.68
CA VAL A 148 -6.27 -29.00 5.96
C VAL A 148 -7.09 -28.18 6.96
N GLN A 149 -7.68 -28.83 7.97
CA GLN A 149 -8.44 -28.15 9.02
C GLN A 149 -7.57 -27.19 9.84
N LYS A 150 -6.34 -27.59 10.18
CA LYS A 150 -5.39 -26.73 10.89
C LYS A 150 -5.12 -25.44 10.12
N LYS A 151 -4.84 -25.52 8.81
CA LYS A 151 -4.58 -24.35 7.97
C LYS A 151 -5.76 -23.37 7.94
N LEU A 152 -6.98 -23.89 7.84
CA LEU A 152 -8.20 -23.08 7.91
C LEU A 152 -8.39 -22.45 9.29
N ALA A 153 -8.11 -23.18 10.37
CA ALA A 153 -8.24 -22.69 11.74
C ALA A 153 -7.24 -21.55 12.02
N ASP A 154 -5.97 -21.72 11.65
CA ASP A 154 -4.93 -20.69 11.81
C ASP A 154 -5.30 -19.40 11.05
N ALA A 155 -5.65 -19.54 9.77
CA ALA A 155 -6.03 -18.41 8.92
C ALA A 155 -7.28 -17.67 9.44
N THR A 156 -8.31 -18.42 9.86
CA THR A 156 -9.55 -17.82 10.40
C THR A 156 -9.29 -17.09 11.70
N THR A 157 -8.40 -17.62 12.55
CA THR A 157 -8.00 -16.96 13.80
C THR A 157 -7.31 -15.63 13.50
N ASP A 158 -6.31 -15.63 12.63
CA ASP A 158 -5.59 -14.41 12.27
C ASP A 158 -6.50 -13.35 11.62
N ALA A 159 -7.45 -13.76 10.77
CA ALA A 159 -8.45 -12.86 10.17
C ALA A 159 -9.32 -12.20 11.25
N ALA A 160 -9.87 -12.98 12.19
CA ALA A 160 -10.71 -12.47 13.27
C ALA A 160 -9.95 -11.48 14.18
N TYR A 161 -8.71 -11.83 14.58
CA TYR A 161 -7.87 -10.93 15.38
C TYR A 161 -7.54 -9.64 14.63
N GLY A 162 -7.17 -9.73 13.36
CA GLY A 162 -6.83 -8.56 12.54
C GLY A 162 -8.01 -7.61 12.32
N ILE A 163 -9.22 -8.13 12.15
CA ILE A 163 -10.45 -7.34 12.02
C ILE A 163 -10.77 -6.63 13.32
N LEU A 164 -10.74 -7.32 14.46
CA LEU A 164 -11.01 -6.71 15.77
C LEU A 164 -9.98 -5.62 16.10
N ALA A 165 -8.71 -5.85 15.79
CA ALA A 165 -7.65 -4.86 15.99
C ALA A 165 -7.87 -3.62 15.10
N ALA A 166 -8.16 -3.81 13.81
CA ALA A 166 -8.44 -2.71 12.89
C ALA A 166 -9.71 -1.93 13.28
N TYR A 167 -10.74 -2.62 13.75
CA TYR A 167 -11.97 -2.04 14.27
C TYR A 167 -11.72 -1.16 15.50
N GLN A 168 -10.97 -1.66 16.48
CA GLN A 168 -10.64 -0.87 17.66
C GLN A 168 -9.83 0.37 17.33
N VAL A 169 -8.85 0.27 16.41
CA VAL A 169 -8.11 1.45 15.94
C VAL A 169 -9.02 2.42 15.19
N GLY A 170 -10.01 1.91 14.45
CA GLY A 170 -11.06 2.73 13.83
C GLY A 170 -11.85 3.55 14.84
N ARG A 171 -12.32 2.91 15.93
CA ARG A 171 -13.01 3.61 17.04
C ARG A 171 -12.16 4.71 17.64
N LEU A 172 -10.89 4.40 17.95
CA LEU A 172 -9.96 5.39 18.48
C LEU A 172 -9.68 6.52 17.49
N LYS A 173 -9.68 6.24 16.18
CA LYS A 173 -9.51 7.25 15.14
C LYS A 173 -10.70 8.21 15.11
N ASP A 174 -11.92 7.71 15.23
CA ASP A 174 -13.14 8.54 15.28
C ASP A 174 -13.19 9.41 16.54
N GLU A 175 -12.60 8.94 17.65
CA GLU A 175 -12.43 9.72 18.88
C GLU A 175 -11.23 10.69 18.86
N GLY A 176 -10.45 10.73 17.78
CA GLY A 176 -9.23 11.54 17.69
C GLY A 176 -8.07 11.04 18.56
N LYS A 177 -8.10 9.78 18.99
CA LYS A 177 -7.13 9.13 19.89
C LYS A 177 -6.19 8.12 19.22
N ALA A 178 -6.35 7.87 17.92
CA ALA A 178 -5.47 6.94 17.21
C ALA A 178 -4.05 7.50 17.05
N ALA A 179 -3.07 6.81 17.62
CA ALA A 179 -1.66 7.12 17.44
C ALA A 179 -1.09 6.46 16.15
N PRO A 180 -0.10 7.07 15.46
CA PRO A 180 0.56 6.48 14.30
C PRO A 180 1.15 5.07 14.54
N GLU A 181 1.58 4.78 15.76
CA GLU A 181 2.10 3.49 16.19
C GLU A 181 1.01 2.41 16.15
N MET A 182 -0.23 2.74 16.53
CA MET A 182 -1.37 1.82 16.44
C MET A 182 -1.62 1.42 14.98
N ILE A 183 -1.58 2.40 14.07
CA ILE A 183 -1.74 2.17 12.62
C ILE A 183 -0.58 1.30 12.08
N SER A 184 0.65 1.58 12.52
CA SER A 184 1.82 0.77 12.15
C SER A 184 1.69 -0.68 12.60
N MET A 185 1.19 -0.90 13.82
CA MET A 185 0.97 -2.22 14.39
C MET A 185 -0.04 -3.02 13.56
N ILE A 186 -1.24 -2.47 13.31
CA ILE A 186 -2.28 -3.19 12.57
C ILE A 186 -1.91 -3.39 11.10
N LYS A 187 -1.29 -2.39 10.44
CA LYS A 187 -0.89 -2.52 9.04
C LYS A 187 0.12 -3.65 8.89
N ARG A 188 1.19 -3.62 9.69
CA ARG A 188 2.24 -4.64 9.66
C ARG A 188 1.64 -6.02 9.92
N GLN A 189 0.96 -6.19 11.05
CA GLN A 189 0.46 -7.50 11.46
C GLN A 189 -0.53 -8.07 10.44
N ASN A 190 -1.50 -7.27 9.99
CA ASN A 190 -2.54 -7.76 9.08
C ASN A 190 -1.95 -8.07 7.69
N CYS A 191 -1.06 -7.24 7.14
CA CYS A 191 -0.38 -7.55 5.89
C CYS A 191 0.43 -8.85 5.99
N ASP A 192 1.19 -9.03 7.08
CA ASP A 192 2.06 -10.19 7.28
C ASP A 192 1.23 -11.47 7.43
N ARG A 193 0.19 -11.44 8.29
CA ARG A 193 -0.69 -12.59 8.52
C ARG A 193 -1.51 -12.93 7.28
N ALA A 194 -2.03 -11.95 6.55
CA ALA A 194 -2.75 -12.18 5.30
C ALA A 194 -1.86 -12.91 4.29
N LEU A 195 -0.63 -12.44 4.06
CA LEU A 195 0.28 -13.04 3.09
C LEU A 195 0.70 -14.46 3.49
N ILE A 196 1.08 -14.66 4.75
CA ILE A 196 1.53 -15.97 5.24
C ILE A 196 0.39 -16.99 5.14
N ASN A 197 -0.79 -16.65 5.64
CA ASN A 197 -1.92 -17.59 5.61
C ASN A 197 -2.42 -17.83 4.18
N SER A 198 -2.46 -16.81 3.31
CA SER A 198 -2.87 -17.01 1.92
C SER A 198 -1.92 -17.95 1.16
N ARG A 199 -0.60 -17.89 1.44
CA ARG A 199 0.38 -18.86 0.89
C ARG A 199 0.13 -20.28 1.40
N VAL A 200 -0.12 -20.43 2.71
CA VAL A 200 -0.40 -21.74 3.32
C VAL A 200 -1.70 -22.35 2.79
N LEU A 201 -2.74 -21.52 2.60
CA LEU A 201 -4.03 -21.89 2.02
C LEU A 201 -3.91 -22.23 0.53
N GLN A 202 -3.04 -21.54 -0.21
CA GLN A 202 -2.73 -21.83 -1.62
C GLN A 202 -2.29 -23.29 -1.82
N GLU A 203 -1.53 -23.86 -0.90
CA GLU A 203 -1.08 -25.26 -0.96
C GLU A 203 -2.25 -26.26 -0.99
N VAL A 204 -3.42 -25.94 -0.43
CA VAL A 204 -4.60 -26.83 -0.41
C VAL A 204 -5.14 -27.08 -1.81
N PHE A 205 -4.92 -26.16 -2.74
CA PHE A 205 -5.33 -26.29 -4.14
C PHE A 205 -4.38 -27.18 -4.96
N GLY A 206 -3.17 -27.48 -4.46
CA GLY A 206 -2.16 -28.24 -5.20
C GLY A 206 -1.81 -27.55 -6.53
N GLY A 207 -1.72 -28.33 -7.62
CA GLY A 207 -1.40 -27.79 -8.95
C GLY A 207 -2.38 -26.72 -9.45
N ASN A 208 -3.66 -26.78 -9.03
CA ASN A 208 -4.66 -25.78 -9.45
C ASN A 208 -4.33 -24.36 -8.97
N ALA A 209 -3.54 -24.23 -7.91
CA ALA A 209 -3.16 -22.94 -7.34
C ALA A 209 -2.27 -22.08 -8.26
N VAL A 210 -1.74 -22.66 -9.35
CA VAL A 210 -0.98 -21.91 -10.36
C VAL A 210 -1.87 -21.31 -11.46
N SER A 211 -3.14 -21.71 -11.55
CA SER A 211 -4.13 -21.11 -12.44
C SER A 211 -4.83 -19.94 -11.76
N ASP A 212 -4.96 -18.81 -12.47
CA ASP A 212 -5.70 -17.65 -11.95
C ASP A 212 -7.21 -17.90 -11.86
N GLU A 213 -7.73 -18.98 -12.45
CA GLU A 213 -9.14 -19.40 -12.33
C GLU A 213 -9.55 -19.68 -10.87
N TYR A 214 -8.59 -20.11 -10.04
CA TYR A 214 -8.83 -20.38 -8.62
C TYR A 214 -8.60 -19.15 -7.72
N HIS A 215 -8.10 -18.05 -8.30
CA HIS A 215 -7.91 -16.73 -7.68
C HIS A 215 -6.98 -16.64 -6.45
N ILE A 216 -6.64 -17.77 -5.81
CA ILE A 216 -5.80 -17.82 -4.61
C ILE A 216 -4.38 -17.32 -4.88
N GLY A 217 -3.78 -17.72 -6.01
CA GLY A 217 -2.45 -17.26 -6.42
C GLY A 217 -2.40 -15.74 -6.68
N ARG A 218 -3.48 -15.18 -7.23
CA ARG A 218 -3.64 -13.74 -7.43
C ARG A 218 -3.68 -12.98 -6.11
N HIS A 219 -4.36 -13.50 -5.08
CA HIS A 219 -4.33 -12.89 -3.75
C HIS A 219 -2.93 -12.91 -3.16
N VAL A 220 -2.21 -14.03 -3.24
CA VAL A 220 -0.82 -14.10 -2.76
C VAL A 220 0.08 -13.08 -3.46
N ALA A 221 -0.03 -12.95 -4.79
CA ALA A 221 0.74 -11.97 -5.56
C ALA A 221 0.38 -10.52 -5.19
N ASN A 222 -0.90 -10.23 -4.95
CA ASN A 222 -1.36 -8.90 -4.53
C ASN A 222 -0.92 -8.58 -3.10
N LEU A 223 -1.05 -9.53 -2.17
CA LEU A 223 -0.72 -9.35 -0.75
C LEU A 223 0.78 -9.14 -0.51
N PHE A 224 1.63 -9.69 -1.38
CA PHE A 224 3.06 -9.37 -1.38
C PHE A 224 3.31 -7.87 -1.63
N VAL A 225 2.57 -7.26 -2.55
CA VAL A 225 2.67 -5.82 -2.80
C VAL A 225 2.16 -5.03 -1.59
N THR A 226 1.06 -5.46 -0.96
CA THR A 226 0.51 -4.74 0.21
C THR A 226 1.39 -4.82 1.45
N GLN A 227 2.18 -5.88 1.59
CA GLN A 227 3.22 -5.99 2.62
C GLN A 227 4.37 -5.01 2.36
N THR A 228 4.69 -4.74 1.10
CA THR A 228 5.83 -3.94 0.67
C THR A 228 5.54 -2.43 0.67
N TYR A 229 4.46 -2.01 0.02
CA TYR A 229 4.15 -0.60 -0.14
C TYR A 229 3.69 0.05 1.18
N GLU A 230 3.60 1.38 1.20
CA GLU A 230 3.12 2.13 2.37
C GLU A 230 3.98 1.86 3.64
N GLY A 231 5.23 1.44 3.46
CA GLY A 231 6.19 1.08 4.51
C GLY A 231 6.30 -0.44 4.69
N GLN A 232 7.44 -1.04 4.37
CA GLN A 232 7.66 -2.49 4.54
C GLN A 232 7.45 -2.94 6.00
N SER A 233 7.18 -4.24 6.22
CA SER A 233 7.05 -4.83 7.56
C SER A 233 8.19 -4.42 8.50
N ASP A 234 9.44 -4.45 8.04
CA ASP A 234 10.61 -4.05 8.83
C ASP A 234 10.61 -2.57 9.19
N ILE A 235 10.17 -1.69 8.29
CA ILE A 235 10.04 -0.26 8.58
C ILE A 235 9.05 -0.04 9.72
N HIS A 236 7.90 -0.73 9.70
CA HIS A 236 6.96 -0.66 10.81
C HIS A 236 7.51 -1.29 12.09
N SER A 237 8.29 -2.38 12.01
CA SER A 237 8.99 -2.95 13.15
C SER A 237 9.91 -1.93 13.82
N LEU A 238 10.65 -1.15 13.04
CA LEU A 238 11.54 -0.11 13.54
C LEU A 238 10.77 1.11 14.08
N ILE A 239 9.64 1.50 13.47
CA ILE A 239 8.75 2.54 14.02
C ILE A 239 8.30 2.14 15.43
N LEU A 240 7.82 0.90 15.58
CA LEU A 240 7.36 0.36 16.86
C LEU A 240 8.52 0.21 17.84
N GLY A 241 9.66 -0.31 17.38
CA GLY A 241 10.88 -0.46 18.19
C GLY A 241 11.30 0.88 18.79
N ARG A 242 11.36 1.94 17.98
CA ARG A 242 11.65 3.31 18.46
C ARG A 242 10.61 3.80 19.47
N ALA A 243 9.32 3.54 19.25
CA ALA A 243 8.28 3.95 20.19
C ALA A 243 8.34 3.21 21.53
N ILE A 244 8.79 1.95 21.52
CA ILE A 244 8.94 1.12 22.73
C ILE A 244 10.22 1.48 23.51
N THR A 245 11.33 1.69 22.81
CA THR A 245 12.65 1.88 23.44
C THR A 245 13.04 3.35 23.63
N GLY A 246 12.40 4.26 22.90
CA GLY A 246 12.81 5.67 22.79
C GLY A 246 14.05 5.90 21.90
N ILE A 247 14.62 4.85 21.29
CA ILE A 247 15.89 4.93 20.55
C ILE A 247 15.65 4.69 19.05
N GLN A 248 16.22 5.55 18.21
CA GLN A 248 16.15 5.45 16.76
C GLN A 248 17.07 4.36 16.20
N ALA A 249 16.57 3.55 15.27
CA ALA A 249 17.30 2.44 14.64
C ALA A 249 17.13 2.36 13.10
N PHE A 250 16.62 3.41 12.43
CA PHE A 250 16.82 3.54 10.97
C PHE A 250 18.25 4.03 10.72
N VAL A 251 19.12 3.15 10.21
CA VAL A 251 20.48 3.46 9.76
C VAL A 251 20.63 3.20 8.27
#